data_AF-A0A9D9CVW7-F1
#
_entry.id   AF-A0A9D9CVW7-F1
#
_cell.length_a   1.000
_cell.length_b   1.000
_cell.length_c   1.000
_cell.angle_alpha   90.00
_cell.angle_beta   90.00
_cell.angle_gamma   90.00
#
_symmetry.space_group_name_H-M   'P 1'
#
loop_
_entity.id
_entity.type
_entity.pdbx_description
1 polymer ?
#
loop_
_entity_poly.entity_id
_entity_poly.type
_entity_poly.pdbx_seq_one_letter_code
_entity_poly.pdbx_strand_id
1 'polypeptide(L)' 'MKILVVDDELDICELLQYNLETEGYEVVTANSAEEALKLPLQEYALILLDVMM' A
#
# COMPACT_ATOMS: atom_id res chain seq x y z
N MET A 1 -8.14 4.38 -9.43
CA MET A 1 -6.71 4.78 -9.36
C MET A 1 -6.06 3.87 -8.34
N LYS A 2 -4.97 3.18 -8.71
CA LYS A 2 -4.33 2.18 -7.84
C LYS A 2 -3.29 2.81 -6.93
N ILE A 3 -3.32 2.47 -5.65
CA ILE A 3 -2.38 2.91 -4.61
C ILE A 3 -1.74 1.68 -3.99
N LEU A 4 -0.43 1.73 -3.76
CA LEU A 4 0.31 0.71 -3.01
C LEU A 4 0.68 1.28 -1.63
N VAL A 5 0.38 0.53 -0.57
CA VAL A 5 0.81 0.83 0.80
C VAL A 5 1.82 -0.23 1.23
N VAL A 6 2.99 0.20 1.71
CA VAL A 6 4.07 -0.67 2.16
C VAL A 6 4.40 -0.34 3.61
N ASP A 7 4.03 -1.24 4.52
CA ASP A 7 4.15 -1.07 5.97
C ASP A 7 4.16 -2.46 6.63
N ASP A 8 5.04 -2.70 7.61
CA ASP A 8 5.10 -3.99 8.32
C ASP A 8 4.01 -4.13 9.40
N GLU A 9 3.40 -3.02 9.81
CA GLU A 9 2.27 -3.00 10.73
C GLU A 9 0.94 -3.25 9.99
N LEU A 10 0.41 -4.46 10.16
CA LEU A 10 -0.86 -4.89 9.55
C LEU A 10 -2.03 -3.96 9.89
N ASP A 11 -2.10 -3.49 11.15
CA ASP A 11 -3.17 -2.61 11.61
C ASP A 11 -3.18 -1.27 10.84
N ILE A 12 -1.99 -0.75 10.49
CA ILE A 12 -1.84 0.48 9.69
C ILE A 12 -2.26 0.20 8.25
N CYS A 13 -1.81 -0.92 7.67
CA CYS A 13 -2.20 -1.36 6.34
C CYS A 13 -3.73 -1.47 6.20
N GLU A 14 -4.40 -2.14 7.13
CA GLU A 14 -5.87 -2.31 7.11
C GLU A 14 -6.60 -0.97 7.26
N LEU A 15 -6.13 -0.10 8.16
CA LEU A 15 -6.70 1.23 8.37
C LEU A 15 -6.59 2.10 7.11
N LEU A 16 -5.41 2.13 6.49
CA LEU A 16 -5.16 2.91 5.28
C LEU A 16 -5.93 2.35 4.09
N GLN A 17 -5.96 1.03 3.94
CA GLN A 17 -6.75 0.35 2.91
C GLN A 17 -8.23 0.73 3.03
N TYR A 18 -8.83 0.56 4.22
CA TYR A 18 -10.24 0.88 4.43
C TYR A 18 -10.57 2.35 4.13
N ASN A 19 -9.76 3.29 4.61
CA ASN A 19 -10.00 4.71 4.40
C ASN A 19 -9.91 5.10 2.91
N LEU A 20 -8.87 4.62 2.21
CA LEU A 20 -8.65 4.93 0.80
C LEU A 20 -9.66 4.21 -0.11
N GLU A 21 -10.03 2.96 0.19
CA GLU A 21 -11.09 2.26 -0.54
C GLU A 21 -12.45 2.93 -0.35
N THR A 22 -12.75 3.46 0.84
CA THR A 22 -13.98 4.24 1.11
C THR A 22 -14.05 5.50 0.26
N GLU A 23 -12.91 6.13 -0.05
CA GLU A 23 -12.80 7.28 -0.96
C GLU A 23 -12.83 6.87 -2.45
N GLY A 24 -12.96 5.58 -2.76
CA GLY A 24 -13.10 5.05 -4.11
C GLY A 24 -11.78 4.68 -4.82
N TYR A 25 -10.69 4.54 -4.08
CA TYR A 25 -9.40 4.09 -4.61
C TYR A 25 -9.30 2.56 -4.61
N GLU A 26 -8.46 2.02 -5.50
CA GLU A 26 -8.06 0.62 -5.45
C GLU A 26 -6.75 0.56 -4.66
N VAL A 27 -6.74 -0.16 -3.54
CA VAL A 27 -5.57 -0.21 -2.65
C VAL A 27 -5.01 -1.61 -2.63
N VAL A 28 -3.70 -1.72 -2.72
CA VAL A 28 -2.94 -2.95 -2.50
C VAL A 28 -1.98 -2.67 -1.35
N THR A 29 -1.87 -3.61 -0.42
CA THR A 29 -0.92 -3.55 0.69
C THR A 29 0.22 -4.54 0.46
N ALA A 30 1.39 -4.23 0.99
CA ALA A 30 2.55 -5.11 1.03
C ALA A 30 3.25 -4.95 2.38
N ASN A 31 3.67 -6.05 2.98
CA ASN A 31 4.17 -6.03 4.36
C ASN A 31 5.70 -5.95 4.46
N SER A 32 6.35 -5.74 3.31
CA SER A 32 7.80 -5.66 3.20
C SER A 32 8.20 -5.02 1.86
N ALA A 33 9.40 -4.45 1.81
CA ALA A 33 9.97 -3.95 0.57
C ALA A 33 10.12 -5.07 -0.48
N GLU A 34 10.49 -6.28 -0.07
CA GLU A 34 10.65 -7.43 -0.96
C GLU A 34 9.34 -7.88 -1.60
N GLU A 35 8.23 -7.78 -0.87
CA GLU A 35 6.89 -8.04 -1.42
C GLU A 35 6.48 -6.93 -2.39
N ALA A 36 6.68 -5.67 -1.99
CA ALA A 36 6.38 -4.52 -2.84
C ALA A 36 7.15 -4.55 -4.17
N LEU A 37 8.44 -4.93 -4.14
CA LEU A 37 9.29 -5.03 -5.34
C LEU A 37 8.86 -6.13 -6.33
N LYS A 38 8.04 -7.10 -5.91
CA LYS A 38 7.46 -8.11 -6.81
C LYS A 38 6.23 -7.61 -7.55
N LEU A 39 5.65 -6.50 -7.13
CA LEU A 39 4.47 -5.90 -7.73
C LEU A 39 4.86 -5.01 -8.93
N PRO A 40 3.95 -4.81 -9.91
CA PRO A 40 4.20 -3.93 -11.04
C PRO A 40 4.13 -2.45 -10.60
N LEU A 41 5.22 -1.94 -10.00
CA LEU A 41 5.27 -0.61 -9.38
C LEU A 41 4.83 0.53 -10.30
N GLN A 42 4.96 0.37 -11.62
CA GLN A 42 4.55 1.35 -12.63
C GLN A 42 3.03 1.46 -12.82
N GLU A 43 2.23 0.50 -12.34
CA GLU A 43 0.77 0.54 -12.40
C GLU A 43 0.15 1.40 -11.30
N TYR A 44 0.89 1.69 -10.23
CA TYR A 44 0.41 2.45 -9.09
C TYR A 44 0.61 3.95 -9.34
N ALA A 45 -0.44 4.73 -9.09
CA ALA A 45 -0.37 6.18 -9.20
C ALA A 45 0.29 6.82 -7.97
N LEU A 46 0.28 6.12 -6.83
CA LEU A 46 0.85 6.54 -5.57
C LEU A 46 1.37 5.31 -4.81
N ILE A 47 2.54 5.45 -4.19
CA ILE A 47 3.11 4.46 -3.29
C ILE A 47 3.36 5.15 -1.95
N LEU A 48 2.73 4.64 -0.89
CA LEU A 48 2.96 5.03 0.49
C LEU A 48 3.92 4.00 1.09
N LEU A 49 5.05 4.45 1.60
CA LEU A 49 6.09 3.58 2.14
C LEU A 49 6.45 4.07 3.53
N ASP A 50 6.41 3.18 4.51
CA ASP A 50 6.97 3.46 5.83
C ASP A 50 8.51 3.43 5.78
N VAL A 51 9.12 4.37 6.49
CA VAL A 51 10.57 4.57 6.54
C VAL A 51 11.18 3.89 7.76
N MET A 52 10.38 3.57 8.77
CA MET A 52 10.80 2.98 10.05
C MET A 52 10.51 1.48 10.16
N MET A 53 10.31 0.80 9.02
CA MET A 53 10.20 -0.66 8.87
C MET A 53 11.36 -1.44 9.52
#